data_AF-R6BDA7-F1
#
_entry.id   AF-R6BDA7-F1
#
_cell.length_a   1.000
_cell.length_b   1.000
_cell.length_c   1.000
_cell.angle_alpha   90.00
_cell.angle_beta   90.00
_cell.angle_gamma   90.00
#
_symmetry.space_group_name_H-M   'P 1'
#
loop_
_entity.id
_entity.type
_entity.pdbx_description
1 polymer ?
#
loop_
_entity_poly.entity_id
_entity_poly.type
_entity_poly.pdbx_seq_one_letter_code
_entity_poly.pdbx_strand_id
1 'polypeptide(L)'
;MHADERNRAMSEALGRDVFHYHLHVVYVPVVEKQILWSKRCKDNSLVGTVKKTIMQVSSSKKWLSKPALDEQGAPILQKNGKPVLRKSYSVLQDDFFQAMRNAGYTDVERGERGSSEEHLTVTQFKVEREQERLEQLTAQTQQKEQQAASLEKKIENIQKQQIAVQKVEQIEPHAVPFSSKVMLDRSEYENLAAAAKKFYVQERKESKLQKALDSANKLIDEFKVQIASLKAELFKYTSVRTKLNPTDLERENEELRSKVRRYESVIERQNLWHLFGRGHVKTHSRDDAR
;
A
#
# COMPACT_ATOMS: atom_id res chain seq x y z
N MET A 1 -31.66 -0.30 6.14
CA MET A 1 -30.27 -0.81 6.23
C MET A 1 -30.38 -2.25 6.67
N HIS A 2 -30.23 -3.17 5.72
CA HIS A 2 -30.17 -4.61 5.97
C HIS A 2 -28.70 -4.97 6.23
N ALA A 3 -28.41 -5.65 7.32
CA ALA A 3 -27.05 -6.12 7.62
C ALA A 3 -27.02 -7.61 7.28
N ASP A 4 -26.81 -7.92 6.00
CA ASP A 4 -27.11 -9.24 5.46
C ASP A 4 -25.96 -10.27 5.64
N GLU A 5 -24.76 -9.84 6.03
CA GLU A 5 -23.58 -10.71 6.08
C GLU A 5 -22.84 -10.64 7.44
N ARG A 6 -22.72 -11.78 8.13
CA ARG A 6 -21.95 -11.90 9.39
C ARG A 6 -20.47 -12.19 9.08
N ASN A 7 -19.56 -11.40 9.65
CA ASN A 7 -18.12 -11.64 9.58
C ASN A 7 -17.70 -12.64 10.68
N ARG A 8 -17.53 -13.92 10.32
CA ARG A 8 -17.14 -14.95 11.29
C ARG A 8 -15.75 -14.69 11.91
N ALA A 9 -14.75 -14.42 11.09
CA ALA A 9 -13.37 -14.21 11.53
C ALA A 9 -13.24 -13.05 12.53
N MET A 10 -13.86 -11.90 12.23
CA MET A 10 -13.83 -10.76 13.15
C MET A 10 -14.72 -10.95 14.38
N SER A 11 -15.82 -11.71 14.24
CA SER A 11 -16.67 -12.01 15.40
C SER A 11 -15.96 -12.89 16.42
N GLU A 12 -15.19 -13.87 15.94
CA GLU A 12 -14.37 -14.74 16.78
C GLU A 12 -13.22 -13.97 17.44
N ALA A 13 -12.52 -13.11 16.70
CA ALA A 13 -11.42 -12.31 17.22
C ALA A 13 -11.84 -11.32 18.33
N LEU A 14 -13.07 -10.81 18.29
CA LEU A 14 -13.56 -9.77 19.19
C LEU A 14 -14.58 -10.25 20.22
N GLY A 15 -14.99 -11.51 20.16
CA GLY A 15 -16.00 -12.09 21.04
C GLY A 15 -17.38 -11.41 20.95
N ARG A 16 -17.67 -10.73 19.84
CA ARG A 16 -18.93 -9.99 19.59
C ARG A 16 -19.34 -10.19 18.14
N ASP A 17 -20.64 -10.31 17.89
CA ASP A 17 -21.13 -10.49 16.52
C ASP A 17 -20.89 -9.24 15.66
N VAL A 18 -20.14 -9.43 14.57
CA VAL A 18 -19.79 -8.39 13.59
C VAL A 18 -20.53 -8.66 12.29
N PHE A 19 -21.21 -7.63 11.78
CA PHE A 19 -21.94 -7.69 10.52
C PHE A 19 -21.39 -6.66 9.53
N HIS A 20 -21.42 -6.99 8.24
CA HIS A 20 -21.03 -6.09 7.16
C HIS A 20 -22.24 -5.37 6.57
N TYR A 21 -21.99 -4.14 6.12
CA TYR A 21 -22.94 -3.37 5.34
C TYR A 21 -22.23 -2.77 4.11
N HIS A 22 -22.67 -3.14 2.91
CA HIS A 22 -22.19 -2.62 1.61
C HIS A 22 -20.67 -2.34 1.57
N LEU A 23 -19.84 -3.36 1.84
CA LEU A 23 -18.36 -3.31 1.86
C LEU A 23 -17.67 -2.61 3.05
N HIS A 24 -18.39 -1.97 3.97
CA HIS A 24 -17.77 -1.44 5.18
C HIS A 24 -18.00 -2.40 6.36
N VAL A 25 -16.91 -2.76 7.07
CA VAL A 25 -16.99 -3.41 8.38
C VAL A 25 -17.54 -2.36 9.34
N VAL A 26 -18.84 -2.39 9.62
CA VAL A 26 -19.44 -1.46 10.57
C VAL A 26 -19.95 -2.27 11.76
N TYR A 27 -19.34 -2.03 12.92
CA TYR A 27 -19.85 -2.47 14.22
C TYR A 27 -21.16 -1.74 14.51
N VAL A 28 -22.24 -2.16 13.86
CA VAL A 28 -23.56 -1.59 14.11
C VAL A 28 -24.33 -2.55 15.01
N PRO A 29 -24.89 -2.07 16.13
CA PRO A 29 -25.83 -2.87 16.89
C PRO A 29 -27.05 -3.18 16.01
N VAL A 30 -27.17 -4.45 15.63
CA VAL A 30 -28.30 -4.98 14.89
C VAL A 30 -29.36 -5.50 15.85
N VAL A 31 -30.62 -5.41 15.44
CA VAL A 31 -31.77 -5.98 16.14
C VAL A 31 -32.55 -6.83 15.15
N GLU A 32 -33.13 -7.92 15.63
CA GLU A 32 -34.07 -8.71 14.85
C GLU A 32 -35.37 -7.90 14.66
N LYS A 33 -35.79 -7.76 13.41
CA LYS A 33 -37.03 -7.08 13.06
C LYS A 33 -37.88 -7.96 12.17
N GLN A 34 -39.12 -8.17 12.61
CA GLN A 34 -40.14 -8.84 11.81
C GLN A 34 -40.75 -7.83 10.82
N ILE A 35 -40.65 -8.12 9.54
CA ILE A 35 -41.38 -7.41 8.47
C ILE A 35 -42.72 -8.12 8.32
N LEU A 36 -43.81 -7.38 8.53
CA LEU A 36 -45.17 -7.88 8.31
C LEU A 36 -45.61 -7.65 6.85
N TRP A 37 -46.55 -8.45 6.38
CA TRP A 37 -47.21 -8.19 5.09
C TRP A 37 -47.97 -6.87 5.12
N SER A 38 -47.79 -6.07 4.07
CA SER A 38 -48.41 -4.74 3.96
C SER A 38 -49.92 -4.85 3.75
N LYS A 39 -50.64 -3.77 4.08
CA LYS A 39 -52.07 -3.62 3.80
C LYS A 39 -52.43 -3.65 2.30
N ARG A 40 -51.42 -3.68 1.41
CA ARG A 40 -51.58 -3.76 -0.05
C ARG A 40 -51.27 -5.16 -0.60
N CYS A 41 -51.12 -6.18 0.26
CA CYS A 41 -50.96 -7.56 -0.18
C CYS A 41 -52.24 -8.04 -0.90
N LYS A 42 -52.10 -8.83 -1.96
CA LYS A 42 -53.24 -9.37 -2.73
C LYS A 42 -54.03 -10.42 -1.95
N ASP A 43 -53.35 -11.18 -1.09
CA ASP A 43 -53.97 -12.19 -0.24
C ASP A 43 -54.33 -11.58 1.11
N ASN A 44 -55.63 -11.41 1.36
CA ASN A 44 -56.13 -10.75 2.57
C ASN A 44 -55.82 -11.53 3.87
N SER A 45 -55.63 -12.85 3.79
CA SER A 45 -55.28 -13.69 4.96
C SER A 45 -53.85 -13.50 5.44
N LEU A 46 -52.96 -12.98 4.59
CA LEU A 46 -51.56 -12.78 4.92
C LEU A 46 -51.30 -11.40 5.54
N VAL A 47 -52.21 -10.43 5.38
CA VAL A 47 -52.03 -9.06 5.88
C VAL A 47 -51.82 -9.06 7.40
N GLY A 48 -50.70 -8.47 7.85
CA GLY A 48 -50.35 -8.42 9.28
C GLY A 48 -49.60 -9.66 9.80
N THR A 49 -49.48 -10.74 9.03
CA THR A 49 -48.61 -11.88 9.39
C THR A 49 -47.14 -11.58 9.08
N VAL A 50 -46.22 -12.31 9.72
CA VAL A 50 -44.77 -12.12 9.52
C VAL A 50 -44.36 -12.61 8.13
N LYS A 51 -43.92 -11.67 7.30
CA LYS A 51 -43.40 -11.94 5.95
C LYS A 51 -41.96 -12.41 5.97
N LYS A 52 -41.10 -11.73 6.73
CA LYS A 52 -39.67 -12.07 6.85
C LYS A 52 -39.11 -11.47 8.14
N THR A 53 -38.35 -12.24 8.89
CA THR A 53 -37.50 -11.70 9.96
C THR A 53 -36.14 -11.34 9.36
N ILE A 54 -35.72 -10.10 9.57
CA ILE A 54 -34.43 -9.59 9.08
C ILE A 54 -33.61 -9.06 10.25
N MET A 55 -32.29 -9.08 10.12
CA MET A 55 -31.42 -8.30 10.98
C MET A 55 -31.36 -6.86 10.45
N GLN A 56 -31.86 -5.91 11.25
CA GLN A 56 -31.85 -4.50 10.90
C GLN A 56 -30.93 -3.74 11.84
N VAL A 57 -30.16 -2.80 11.30
CA VAL A 57 -29.48 -1.78 12.10
C VAL A 57 -30.49 -1.07 13.00
N SER A 58 -30.24 -1.10 14.32
CA SER A 58 -31.08 -0.40 15.30
C SER A 58 -31.03 1.10 15.06
N SER A 59 -32.19 1.74 14.93
CA SER A 59 -32.27 3.21 14.80
C SER A 59 -32.04 3.95 16.11
N SER A 60 -32.37 3.35 17.26
CA SER A 60 -32.18 3.95 18.58
C SER A 60 -30.73 3.95 19.05
N LYS A 61 -29.88 3.11 18.44
CA LYS A 61 -28.44 3.06 18.67
C LYS A 61 -27.64 3.65 17.49
N LYS A 62 -28.30 4.40 16.59
CA LYS A 62 -27.59 5.21 15.59
C LYS A 62 -26.88 6.35 16.33
N TRP A 63 -25.67 6.68 15.87
CA TRP A 63 -24.93 7.85 16.35
C TRP A 63 -25.82 9.09 16.35
N LEU A 64 -25.82 9.82 17.48
CA LEU A 64 -26.58 11.05 17.64
C LEU A 64 -26.21 11.99 16.49
N SER A 65 -27.21 12.38 15.69
CA SER A 65 -27.02 13.35 14.63
C SER A 65 -26.62 14.70 15.24
N LYS A 66 -25.37 15.11 14.99
CA LYS A 66 -24.87 16.43 15.38
C LYS A 66 -25.40 17.50 14.42
N PRO A 67 -25.62 18.76 14.87
CA PRO A 67 -25.97 19.86 13.97
C PRO A 67 -24.85 20.10 12.95
N ALA A 68 -25.22 20.51 11.74
CA ALA A 68 -24.29 20.92 10.70
C ALA A 68 -23.73 22.29 11.04
N LEU A 69 -22.41 22.41 11.09
CA LEU A 69 -21.70 23.65 11.40
C LEU A 69 -21.24 24.32 10.10
N ASP A 70 -21.28 25.65 10.05
CA ASP A 70 -20.67 26.49 9.03
C ASP A 70 -19.14 26.61 9.23
N GLU A 71 -18.47 27.36 8.35
CA GLU A 71 -17.02 27.56 8.36
C GLU A 71 -16.52 28.30 9.61
N GLN A 72 -17.41 28.99 10.33
CA GLN A 72 -17.13 29.68 11.59
C GLN A 72 -17.54 28.86 12.83
N GLY A 73 -18.07 27.65 12.64
CA GLY A 73 -18.46 26.74 13.72
C GLY A 73 -19.86 27.00 14.30
N ALA A 74 -20.70 27.81 13.67
CA ALA A 74 -22.08 28.04 14.08
C ALA A 74 -23.06 27.06 13.38
N PRO A 75 -24.15 26.63 14.05
CA PRO A 75 -25.08 25.66 13.48
C PRO A 75 -25.92 26.26 12.35
N ILE A 76 -25.85 25.66 11.17
CA ILE A 76 -26.64 26.04 10.00
C ILE A 76 -28.12 25.78 10.29
N LEU A 77 -28.93 26.85 10.24
CA LEU A 77 -30.37 26.78 10.50
C LEU A 77 -31.17 26.64 9.18
N GLN A 78 -32.23 25.84 9.21
CA GLN A 78 -33.22 25.81 8.14
C GLN A 78 -34.09 27.09 8.20
N LYS A 79 -34.84 27.38 7.12
CA LYS A 79 -35.81 28.49 7.06
C LYS A 79 -36.83 28.51 8.22
N ASN A 80 -37.00 27.37 8.89
CA ASN A 80 -37.93 27.18 10.02
C ASN A 80 -37.24 27.30 11.40
N GLY A 81 -35.99 27.79 11.46
CA GLY A 81 -35.25 28.00 12.71
C GLY A 81 -34.67 26.75 13.37
N LYS A 82 -34.87 25.55 12.80
CA LYS A 82 -34.28 24.30 13.31
C LYS A 82 -32.90 24.05 12.71
N PRO A 83 -31.92 23.54 13.48
CA PRO A 83 -30.60 23.22 12.94
C PRO A 83 -30.68 22.08 11.93
N VAL A 84 -29.97 22.24 10.81
CA VAL A 84 -29.78 21.17 9.83
C VAL A 84 -28.95 20.09 10.50
N LEU A 85 -29.50 18.89 10.65
CA LEU A 85 -28.77 17.79 11.26
C LEU A 85 -27.88 17.08 10.23
N ARG A 86 -26.66 16.76 10.62
CA ARG A 86 -25.76 15.93 9.81
C ARG A 86 -26.27 14.48 9.81
N LYS A 87 -26.14 13.83 8.65
CA LYS A 87 -26.38 12.39 8.55
C LYS A 87 -25.41 11.67 9.48
N SER A 88 -25.90 10.68 10.22
CA SER A 88 -25.13 9.94 11.23
C SER A 88 -23.84 9.32 10.68
N TYR A 89 -23.82 8.94 9.40
CA TYR A 89 -22.64 8.37 8.73
C TYR A 89 -21.52 9.41 8.49
N SER A 90 -21.88 10.65 8.17
CA SER A 90 -20.91 11.74 7.97
C SER A 90 -20.21 12.12 9.28
N VAL A 91 -20.91 12.00 10.42
CA VAL A 91 -20.31 12.21 11.74
C VAL A 91 -19.24 11.16 12.03
N LEU A 92 -19.48 9.89 11.66
CA LEU A 92 -18.50 8.82 11.85
C LEU A 92 -17.24 9.02 10.99
N GLN A 93 -17.40 9.43 9.73
CA GLN A 93 -16.27 9.72 8.85
C GLN A 93 -15.44 10.91 9.36
N ASP A 94 -16.10 11.93 9.91
CA ASP A 94 -15.47 13.11 10.49
C ASP A 94 -14.79 12.83 11.83
N ASP A 95 -15.37 11.99 12.68
CA ASP A 95 -14.79 11.65 13.98
C ASP A 95 -13.70 10.56 13.84
N PHE A 96 -13.69 9.79 12.74
CA PHE A 96 -12.71 8.72 12.48
C PHE A 96 -11.26 9.21 12.50
N PHE A 97 -10.96 10.32 11.82
CA PHE A 97 -9.59 10.87 11.81
C PHE A 97 -9.11 11.22 13.22
N GLN A 98 -9.96 11.89 14.00
CA GLN A 98 -9.64 12.25 15.38
C GLN A 98 -9.47 11.01 16.25
N ALA A 99 -10.31 9.99 16.07
CA ALA A 99 -10.18 8.71 16.76
C ALA A 99 -8.88 7.99 16.41
N MET A 100 -8.45 7.98 15.14
CA MET A 100 -7.18 7.39 14.71
C MET A 100 -5.98 8.13 15.30
N ARG A 101 -5.99 9.47 15.28
CA ARG A 101 -4.95 10.28 15.92
C ARG A 101 -4.86 10.01 17.42
N ASN A 102 -6.01 9.94 18.11
CA ASN A 102 -6.07 9.65 19.54
C ASN A 102 -5.62 8.22 19.87
N ALA A 103 -5.78 7.28 18.95
CA ALA A 103 -5.28 5.91 19.07
C ALA A 103 -3.77 5.78 18.78
N GLY A 104 -3.07 6.89 18.47
CA GLY A 104 -1.63 6.93 18.26
C GLY A 104 -1.17 6.81 16.81
N TYR A 105 -2.08 6.78 15.84
CA TYR A 105 -1.72 6.78 14.42
C TYR A 105 -1.36 8.20 13.96
N THR A 106 -0.07 8.46 13.76
CA THR A 106 0.44 9.80 13.39
C THR A 106 0.60 10.02 11.89
N ASP A 107 0.44 8.97 11.09
CA ASP A 107 0.63 8.92 9.64
C ASP A 107 -0.66 9.15 8.84
N VAL A 108 -1.77 9.42 9.53
CA VAL A 108 -3.06 9.71 8.88
C VAL A 108 -3.13 11.19 8.54
N GLU A 109 -3.40 11.49 7.27
CA GLU A 109 -3.69 12.84 6.76
C GLU A 109 -5.16 12.92 6.32
N ARG A 110 -5.83 14.02 6.66
CA ARG A 110 -7.24 14.25 6.30
C ARG A 110 -7.31 15.22 5.12
N GLY A 111 -8.12 14.85 4.14
CA GLY A 111 -8.46 15.71 3.02
C GLY A 111 -9.36 16.90 3.38
N GLU A 112 -9.33 17.92 2.54
CA GLU A 112 -10.17 19.11 2.68
C GLU A 112 -11.65 18.78 2.46
N ARG A 113 -12.50 19.32 3.35
CA ARG A 113 -13.93 19.01 3.39
C ARG A 113 -14.62 19.61 2.15
N GLY A 114 -15.17 18.74 1.30
CA GLY A 114 -15.92 19.15 0.10
C GLY A 114 -15.10 19.15 -1.19
N SER A 115 -13.82 18.79 -1.14
CA SER A 115 -13.02 18.58 -2.35
C SER A 115 -13.32 17.22 -2.99
N SER A 116 -13.58 17.24 -4.29
CA SER A 116 -13.62 16.05 -5.16
C SER A 116 -12.31 15.86 -5.94
N GLU A 117 -11.29 16.67 -5.66
CA GLU A 117 -9.96 16.53 -6.22
C GLU A 117 -9.22 15.43 -5.44
N GLU A 118 -8.72 14.40 -6.12
CA GLU A 118 -7.72 13.51 -5.53
C GLU A 118 -6.54 14.39 -5.10
N HIS A 119 -6.20 14.42 -3.81
CA HIS A 119 -5.14 15.28 -3.29
C HIS A 119 -3.84 15.05 -4.07
N LEU A 120 -3.51 16.00 -4.96
CA LEU A 120 -2.25 16.05 -5.70
C LEU A 120 -1.06 15.97 -4.74
N THR A 121 -1.22 16.48 -3.51
CA THR A 121 -0.24 16.41 -2.42
C THR A 121 -0.02 14.98 -1.92
N VAL A 122 -1.07 14.15 -1.84
CA VAL A 122 -0.94 12.75 -1.39
C VAL A 122 -0.26 11.89 -2.45
N THR A 123 -0.49 12.15 -3.73
CA THR A 123 0.21 11.44 -4.81
C THR A 123 1.66 11.91 -4.95
N GLN A 124 1.93 13.21 -4.81
CA GLN A 124 3.30 13.74 -4.76
C GLN A 124 4.09 13.19 -3.57
N PHE A 125 3.52 13.24 -2.37
CA PHE A 125 4.12 12.67 -1.17
C PHE A 125 4.38 11.16 -1.29
N LYS A 126 3.45 10.40 -1.90
CA LYS A 126 3.68 8.97 -2.17
C LYS A 126 4.83 8.74 -3.14
N VAL A 127 4.96 9.54 -4.19
CA VAL A 127 6.07 9.43 -5.15
C VAL A 127 7.40 9.77 -4.48
N GLU A 128 7.46 10.84 -3.68
CA GLU A 128 8.66 11.23 -2.94
C GLU A 128 9.09 10.15 -1.94
N ARG A 129 8.14 9.59 -1.18
CA ARG A 129 8.43 8.52 -0.22
C ARG A 129 8.91 7.24 -0.90
N GLU A 130 8.32 6.87 -2.05
CA GLU A 130 8.79 5.71 -2.82
C GLU A 130 10.15 5.98 -3.49
N GLN A 131 10.48 7.22 -3.82
CA GLN A 131 11.83 7.62 -4.25
C GLN A 131 12.86 7.50 -3.12
N GLU A 132 12.55 8.02 -1.93
CA GLU A 132 13.41 7.86 -0.75
C GLU A 132 13.65 6.39 -0.41
N ARG A 133 12.58 5.58 -0.44
CA ARG A 133 12.67 4.13 -0.23
C ARG A 133 13.55 3.46 -1.28
N LEU A 134 13.44 3.87 -2.53
CA LEU A 134 14.28 3.37 -3.62
C LEU A 134 15.75 3.73 -3.42
N GLU A 135 16.06 4.95 -2.97
CA GLU A 135 17.42 5.39 -2.65
C GLU A 135 18.03 4.61 -1.48
N GLN A 136 17.23 4.35 -0.44
CA GLN A 136 17.68 3.51 0.68
C GLN A 136 18.00 2.08 0.22
N LEU A 137 17.14 1.51 -0.63
CA LEU A 137 17.32 0.14 -1.13
C LEU A 137 18.52 0.02 -2.09
N THR A 138 18.76 1.04 -2.92
CA THR A 138 19.94 1.09 -3.81
C THR A 138 21.23 1.23 -3.01
N ALA A 139 21.26 2.11 -1.99
CA ALA A 139 22.41 2.25 -1.09
C ALA A 139 22.72 0.95 -0.33
N GLN A 140 21.69 0.28 0.19
CA GLN A 140 21.86 -1.02 0.86
C GLN A 140 22.40 -2.09 -0.10
N THR A 141 21.92 -2.10 -1.34
CA THR A 141 22.39 -3.03 -2.38
C THR A 141 23.87 -2.81 -2.68
N GLN A 142 24.30 -1.56 -2.89
CA GLN A 142 25.71 -1.22 -3.13
C GLN A 142 26.61 -1.62 -1.95
N GLN A 143 26.16 -1.40 -0.71
CA GLN A 143 26.91 -1.82 0.47
C GLN A 143 27.08 -3.34 0.52
N LYS A 144 26.03 -4.11 0.20
CA LYS A 144 26.11 -5.58 0.13
C LYS A 144 26.99 -6.06 -1.01
N GLU A 145 26.97 -5.42 -2.17
CA GLU A 145 27.88 -5.72 -3.28
C GLU A 145 29.35 -5.52 -2.89
N GLN A 146 29.67 -4.44 -2.17
CA GLN A 146 31.03 -4.22 -1.64
C GLN A 146 31.44 -5.30 -0.61
N GLN A 147 30.51 -5.71 0.26
CA GLN A 147 30.77 -6.80 1.20
C GLN A 147 31.02 -8.12 0.47
N ALA A 148 30.22 -8.45 -0.55
CA ALA A 148 30.42 -9.63 -1.39
C ALA A 148 31.80 -9.62 -2.07
N ALA A 149 32.19 -8.50 -2.69
CA ALA A 149 33.52 -8.35 -3.30
C ALA A 149 34.67 -8.49 -2.27
N SER A 150 34.47 -8.05 -1.03
CA SER A 150 35.45 -8.25 0.05
C SER A 150 35.58 -9.72 0.46
N LEU A 151 34.47 -10.47 0.43
CA LEU A 151 34.46 -11.90 0.72
C LEU A 151 35.11 -12.70 -0.41
N GLU A 152 34.86 -12.34 -1.68
CA GLU A 152 35.53 -12.92 -2.86
C GLU A 152 37.05 -12.83 -2.73
N LYS A 153 37.57 -11.64 -2.41
CA LYS A 153 39.02 -11.45 -2.20
C LYS A 153 39.58 -12.30 -1.06
N LYS A 154 38.82 -12.50 0.02
CA LYS A 154 39.25 -13.37 1.14
C LYS A 154 39.30 -14.84 0.71
N ILE A 155 38.34 -15.29 -0.08
CA ILE A 155 38.32 -16.66 -0.64
C ILE A 155 39.50 -16.85 -1.60
N GLU A 156 39.75 -15.90 -2.50
CA GLU A 156 40.88 -15.96 -3.44
C GLU A 156 42.23 -16.03 -2.72
N ASN A 157 42.39 -15.29 -1.61
CA ASN A 157 43.59 -15.37 -0.78
C ASN A 157 43.76 -16.72 -0.10
N ILE A 158 42.67 -17.35 0.36
CA ILE A 158 42.71 -18.70 0.94
C ILE A 158 43.08 -19.73 -0.13
N GLN A 159 42.53 -19.64 -1.34
CA GLN A 159 42.88 -20.51 -2.46
C GLN A 159 44.35 -20.40 -2.85
N LYS A 160 44.90 -19.18 -2.90
CA LYS A 160 46.35 -18.96 -3.13
C LYS A 160 47.22 -19.61 -2.05
N GLN A 161 46.81 -19.54 -0.79
CA GLN A 161 47.50 -20.24 0.31
C GLN A 161 47.40 -21.76 0.17
N GLN A 162 46.27 -22.27 -0.30
CA GLN A 162 46.04 -23.70 -0.54
C GLN A 162 46.98 -24.26 -1.64
N ILE A 163 47.17 -23.52 -2.74
CA ILE A 163 48.12 -23.86 -3.81
C ILE A 163 49.58 -23.84 -3.30
N ALA A 164 49.91 -22.96 -2.36
CA ALA A 164 51.23 -22.95 -1.73
C ALA A 164 51.46 -24.17 -0.83
N VAL A 165 50.42 -24.74 -0.22
CA VAL A 165 50.49 -26.00 0.55
C VAL A 165 50.64 -27.22 -0.38
N GLN A 166 50.06 -27.21 -1.59
CA GLN A 166 50.30 -28.27 -2.59
C GLN A 166 51.77 -28.38 -3.00
N LYS A 167 52.57 -27.31 -2.91
CA LYS A 167 54.03 -27.40 -3.14
C LYS A 167 54.76 -28.28 -2.10
N VAL A 168 54.14 -28.58 -0.95
CA VAL A 168 54.65 -29.53 0.04
C VAL A 168 54.51 -30.98 -0.44
N GLU A 169 53.72 -31.27 -1.49
CA GLU A 169 53.69 -32.59 -2.14
C GLU A 169 54.99 -32.91 -2.92
N GLN A 170 55.94 -31.97 -3.02
CA GLN A 170 57.26 -32.22 -3.62
C GLN A 170 58.25 -32.93 -2.67
N ILE A 171 57.83 -33.36 -1.47
CA ILE A 171 58.67 -34.18 -0.59
C ILE A 171 58.89 -35.54 -1.26
N GLU A 172 60.14 -35.85 -1.61
CA GLU A 172 60.51 -37.10 -2.28
C GLU A 172 60.36 -38.31 -1.33
N PRO A 173 59.46 -39.26 -1.63
CA PRO A 173 59.29 -40.44 -0.79
C PRO A 173 60.49 -41.38 -0.91
N HIS A 174 61.17 -41.66 0.20
CA HIS A 174 62.21 -42.70 0.24
C HIS A 174 61.57 -44.08 0.44
N ALA A 175 61.62 -44.92 -0.59
CA ALA A 175 61.05 -46.27 -0.56
C ALA A 175 61.91 -47.23 0.27
N VAL A 176 61.27 -48.04 1.11
CA VAL A 176 61.95 -49.15 1.80
C VAL A 176 62.20 -50.28 0.78
N PRO A 177 63.44 -50.81 0.66
CA PRO A 177 63.71 -51.95 -0.21
C PRO A 177 62.79 -53.12 0.14
N PHE A 178 62.16 -53.74 -0.86
CA PHE A 178 61.28 -54.92 -0.73
C PHE A 178 59.97 -54.72 0.07
N SER A 179 59.49 -53.49 0.25
CA SER A 179 58.24 -53.19 0.96
C SER A 179 57.47 -52.04 0.30
N SER A 180 56.14 -52.06 0.35
CA SER A 180 55.27 -50.95 -0.11
C SER A 180 55.25 -49.75 0.85
N LYS A 181 56.09 -49.76 1.89
CA LYS A 181 56.16 -48.70 2.91
C LYS A 181 57.17 -47.62 2.49
N VAL A 182 56.80 -46.39 2.75
CA VAL A 182 57.64 -45.19 2.55
C VAL A 182 58.23 -44.80 3.90
N MET A 183 59.52 -44.48 3.94
CA MET A 183 60.14 -43.83 5.09
C MET A 183 60.12 -42.32 4.90
N LEU A 184 59.77 -41.62 5.96
CA LEU A 184 59.67 -40.17 6.02
C LEU A 184 60.41 -39.73 7.26
N ASP A 185 61.21 -38.67 7.15
CA ASP A 185 61.97 -38.20 8.30
C ASP A 185 61.00 -37.65 9.36
N ARG A 186 61.34 -37.76 10.64
CA ARG A 186 60.38 -37.43 11.72
C ARG A 186 59.92 -35.96 11.66
N SER A 187 60.84 -35.08 11.29
CA SER A 187 60.59 -33.64 11.05
C SER A 187 59.65 -33.39 9.87
N GLU A 188 59.83 -34.13 8.76
CA GLU A 188 59.00 -34.05 7.57
C GLU A 188 57.58 -34.57 7.83
N TYR A 189 57.45 -35.66 8.59
CA TYR A 189 56.15 -36.18 9.02
C TYR A 189 55.39 -35.20 9.92
N GLU A 190 56.06 -34.58 10.90
CA GLU A 190 55.45 -33.58 11.77
C GLU A 190 55.02 -32.33 10.98
N ASN A 191 55.81 -31.89 10.00
CA ASN A 191 55.48 -30.80 9.10
C ASN A 191 54.28 -31.12 8.20
N LEU A 192 54.24 -32.32 7.61
CA LEU A 192 53.11 -32.81 6.80
C LEU A 192 51.82 -32.88 7.63
N ALA A 193 51.89 -33.47 8.83
CA ALA A 193 50.74 -33.58 9.73
C ALA A 193 50.22 -32.20 10.17
N ALA A 194 51.11 -31.25 10.43
CA ALA A 194 50.75 -29.87 10.75
C ALA A 194 50.12 -29.15 9.54
N ALA A 195 50.66 -29.35 8.34
CA ALA A 195 50.12 -28.78 7.10
C ALA A 195 48.73 -29.34 6.77
N ALA A 196 48.53 -30.66 6.87
CA ALA A 196 47.23 -31.31 6.66
C ALA A 196 46.16 -30.80 7.63
N LYS A 197 46.50 -30.65 8.92
CA LYS A 197 45.58 -30.07 9.93
C LYS A 197 45.22 -28.63 9.59
N LYS A 198 46.17 -27.81 9.15
CA LYS A 198 45.93 -26.41 8.72
C LYS A 198 45.03 -26.35 7.49
N PHE A 199 45.30 -27.19 6.48
CA PHE A 199 44.53 -27.28 5.25
C PHE A 199 43.06 -27.63 5.53
N TYR A 200 42.80 -28.66 6.35
CA TYR A 200 41.43 -29.05 6.72
C TYR A 200 40.66 -27.91 7.40
N VAL A 201 41.34 -27.14 8.27
CA VAL A 201 40.73 -25.96 8.91
C VAL A 201 40.49 -24.83 7.91
N GLN A 202 41.39 -24.62 6.94
CA GLN A 202 41.22 -23.62 5.87
C GLN A 202 40.06 -23.98 4.95
N GLU A 203 39.97 -25.22 4.49
CA GLU A 203 38.90 -25.71 3.61
C GLU A 203 37.52 -25.55 4.26
N ARG A 204 37.41 -25.86 5.57
CA ARG A 204 36.17 -25.60 6.32
C ARG A 204 35.82 -24.11 6.42
N LYS A 205 36.81 -23.23 6.54
CA LYS A 205 36.59 -21.77 6.55
C LYS A 205 36.17 -21.28 5.18
N GLU A 206 36.82 -21.75 4.12
CA GLU A 206 36.49 -21.43 2.73
C GLU A 206 35.06 -21.86 2.40
N SER A 207 34.68 -23.10 2.72
CA SER A 207 33.31 -23.58 2.52
C SER A 207 32.26 -22.72 3.24
N LYS A 208 32.56 -22.24 4.46
CA LYS A 208 31.68 -21.32 5.19
C LYS A 208 31.58 -19.95 4.52
N LEU A 209 32.70 -19.40 4.05
CA LEU A 209 32.74 -18.13 3.35
C LEU A 209 32.01 -18.21 2.00
N GLN A 210 32.17 -19.30 1.26
CA GLN A 210 31.48 -19.54 0.00
C GLN A 210 29.96 -19.57 0.21
N LYS A 211 29.48 -20.31 1.23
CA LYS A 211 28.05 -20.32 1.58
C LYS A 211 27.51 -18.93 1.95
N ALA A 212 28.30 -18.15 2.69
CA ALA A 212 27.92 -16.78 3.05
C ALA A 212 27.84 -15.89 1.81
N LEU A 213 28.78 -16.03 0.87
CA LEU A 213 28.81 -15.31 -0.38
C LEU A 213 27.63 -15.67 -1.28
N ASP A 214 27.33 -16.96 -1.45
CA ASP A 214 26.17 -17.42 -2.21
C ASP A 214 24.86 -16.86 -1.61
N SER A 215 24.75 -16.82 -0.28
CA SER A 215 23.59 -16.23 0.40
C SER A 215 23.50 -14.71 0.21
N ALA A 216 24.63 -14.01 0.21
CA ALA A 216 24.67 -12.57 -0.02
C ALA A 216 24.27 -12.24 -1.47
N ASN A 217 24.76 -13.01 -2.45
CA ASN A 217 24.42 -12.84 -3.86
C ASN A 217 22.92 -13.06 -4.11
N LYS A 218 22.30 -14.07 -3.49
CA LYS A 218 20.84 -14.26 -3.57
C LYS A 218 20.05 -13.04 -3.08
N LEU A 219 20.47 -12.46 -1.95
CA LEU A 219 19.82 -11.25 -1.41
C LEU A 219 20.03 -10.04 -2.32
N ILE A 220 21.20 -9.92 -2.95
CA ILE A 220 21.48 -8.87 -3.94
C ILE A 220 20.54 -9.02 -5.15
N ASP A 221 20.34 -10.24 -5.64
CA ASP A 221 19.44 -10.50 -6.77
C ASP A 221 17.97 -10.21 -6.42
N GLU A 222 17.52 -10.59 -5.22
CA GLU A 222 16.19 -10.25 -4.72
C GLU A 222 15.99 -8.72 -4.64
N PHE A 223 16.97 -7.98 -4.12
CA PHE A 223 16.91 -6.52 -4.09
C PHE A 223 16.94 -5.89 -5.48
N LYS A 224 17.70 -6.44 -6.44
CA LYS A 224 17.69 -5.98 -7.83
C LYS A 224 16.31 -6.13 -8.47
N VAL A 225 15.64 -7.26 -8.24
CA VAL A 225 14.26 -7.51 -8.71
C VAL A 225 13.30 -6.51 -8.08
N GLN A 226 13.38 -6.29 -6.77
CA GLN A 226 12.53 -5.31 -6.08
C GLN A 226 12.75 -3.89 -6.63
N ILE A 227 13.99 -3.46 -6.81
CA ILE A 227 14.33 -2.16 -7.41
C ILE A 227 13.74 -2.04 -8.82
N ALA A 228 13.84 -3.07 -9.65
CA ALA A 228 13.26 -3.06 -11.00
C ALA A 228 11.73 -2.92 -10.97
N SER A 229 11.06 -3.64 -10.07
CA SER A 229 9.60 -3.54 -9.90
C SER A 229 9.16 -2.15 -9.45
N LEU A 230 9.84 -1.57 -8.44
CA LEU A 230 9.54 -0.23 -7.93
C LEU A 230 9.77 0.85 -8.99
N LYS A 231 10.84 0.75 -9.79
CA LYS A 231 11.06 1.65 -10.93
C LYS A 231 9.93 1.57 -11.95
N ALA A 232 9.44 0.37 -12.25
CA ALA A 232 8.32 0.19 -13.17
C ALA A 232 7.01 0.79 -12.63
N GLU A 233 6.75 0.66 -11.34
CA GLU A 233 5.60 1.30 -10.69
C GLU A 233 5.71 2.83 -10.71
N LEU A 234 6.86 3.39 -10.32
CA LEU A 234 7.13 4.82 -10.41
C LEU A 234 6.92 5.36 -11.83
N PHE A 235 7.35 4.62 -12.86
CA PHE A 235 7.14 5.00 -14.25
C PHE A 235 5.65 5.02 -14.64
N LYS A 236 4.84 4.08 -14.14
CA LYS A 236 3.38 4.10 -14.35
C LYS A 236 2.77 5.33 -13.69
N TYR A 237 3.15 5.64 -12.45
CA TYR A 237 2.63 6.81 -11.74
C TYR A 237 3.01 8.13 -12.42
N THR A 238 4.25 8.28 -12.88
CA THR A 238 4.67 9.47 -13.62
C THR A 238 3.94 9.58 -14.96
N SER A 239 3.74 8.47 -15.68
CA SER A 239 2.98 8.48 -16.95
C SER A 239 1.51 8.85 -16.78
N VAL A 240 0.86 8.37 -15.72
CA VAL A 240 -0.52 8.78 -15.41
C VAL A 240 -0.57 10.26 -15.03
N ARG A 241 0.41 10.74 -14.25
CA ARG A 241 0.53 12.14 -13.87
C ARG A 241 0.76 13.06 -15.07
N THR A 242 1.60 12.68 -16.04
CA THR A 242 1.81 13.50 -17.25
C THR A 242 0.57 13.57 -18.13
N LYS A 243 -0.23 12.49 -18.20
CA LYS A 243 -1.53 12.49 -18.89
C LYS A 243 -2.58 13.32 -18.18
N LEU A 244 -2.56 13.35 -16.85
CA LEU A 244 -3.45 14.14 -16.01
C LEU A 244 -2.85 15.52 -15.69
N ASN A 245 -2.02 16.08 -16.57
CA ASN A 245 -1.36 17.35 -16.29
C ASN A 245 -2.43 18.45 -16.11
N PRO A 246 -2.59 18.99 -14.88
CA PRO A 246 -3.68 19.91 -14.59
C PRO A 246 -3.62 21.17 -15.45
N THR A 247 -2.43 21.64 -15.81
CA THR A 247 -2.26 22.84 -16.65
C THR A 247 -2.78 22.65 -18.07
N ASP A 248 -2.59 21.46 -18.65
CA ASP A 248 -3.07 21.17 -20.00
C ASP A 248 -4.58 20.93 -19.98
N LEU A 249 -5.10 20.25 -18.95
CA LEU A 249 -6.53 20.07 -18.74
C LEU A 249 -7.26 21.39 -18.48
N GLU A 250 -6.66 22.31 -17.72
CA GLU A 250 -7.20 23.66 -17.48
C GLU A 250 -7.23 24.47 -18.77
N ARG A 251 -6.17 24.41 -19.59
CA ARG A 251 -6.13 25.07 -20.90
C ARG A 251 -7.23 24.53 -21.82
N GLU A 252 -7.38 23.22 -21.92
CA GLU A 252 -8.43 22.60 -22.73
C GLU A 252 -9.83 22.96 -22.23
N ASN A 253 -10.04 22.98 -20.91
CA ASN A 253 -11.30 23.43 -20.32
C ASN A 253 -11.62 24.89 -20.67
N GLU A 254 -10.62 25.78 -20.62
CA GLU A 254 -10.81 27.18 -20.96
C GLU A 254 -11.10 27.39 -22.45
N GLU A 255 -10.47 26.60 -23.33
CA GLU A 255 -10.80 26.57 -24.76
C GLU A 255 -12.23 26.10 -25.01
N LEU A 256 -12.68 25.04 -24.32
CA LEU A 256 -14.04 24.53 -24.42
C LEU A 256 -15.06 25.57 -23.90
N ARG A 257 -14.80 26.18 -22.75
CA ARG A 257 -15.62 27.28 -22.21
C ARG A 257 -15.68 28.46 -23.17
N SER A 258 -14.57 28.79 -23.82
CA SER A 258 -14.52 29.85 -24.83
C SER A 258 -15.33 29.50 -26.08
N LYS A 259 -15.30 28.24 -26.54
CA LYS A 259 -16.16 27.77 -27.64
C LYS A 259 -17.64 27.83 -27.26
N VAL A 260 -17.99 27.38 -26.06
CA VAL A 260 -19.36 27.48 -25.53
C VAL A 260 -19.82 28.93 -25.51
N ARG A 261 -19.06 29.86 -24.91
CA ARG A 261 -19.37 31.30 -24.92
C ARG A 261 -19.58 31.86 -26.34
N ARG A 262 -18.79 31.43 -27.31
CA ARG A 262 -18.98 31.83 -28.72
C ARG A 262 -20.30 31.30 -29.27
N TYR A 263 -20.61 30.02 -29.06
CA TYR A 263 -21.87 29.44 -29.52
C TYR A 263 -23.08 30.10 -28.85
N GLU A 264 -23.03 30.33 -27.55
CA GLU A 264 -24.06 31.05 -26.81
C GLU A 264 -24.29 32.46 -27.38
N SER A 265 -23.22 33.19 -27.69
CA SER A 265 -23.34 34.54 -28.30
C SER A 265 -24.01 34.51 -29.67
N VAL A 266 -23.80 33.46 -30.47
CA VAL A 266 -24.42 33.29 -31.79
C VAL A 266 -25.91 32.93 -31.63
N ILE A 267 -26.22 32.02 -30.71
CA ILE A 267 -27.59 31.62 -30.39
C ILE A 267 -28.40 32.82 -29.88
N GLU A 268 -27.80 33.66 -29.04
CA GLU A 268 -28.41 34.89 -28.53
C GLU A 268 -28.66 35.91 -29.64
N ARG A 269 -27.65 36.20 -30.49
CA ARG A 269 -27.80 37.12 -31.63
C ARG A 269 -28.89 36.69 -32.62
N GLN A 270 -29.08 35.38 -32.79
CA GLN A 270 -30.05 34.81 -33.72
C GLN A 270 -31.40 34.45 -33.06
N ASN A 271 -31.59 34.76 -31.76
CA ASN A 271 -32.79 34.43 -30.98
C ASN A 271 -33.18 32.94 -31.01
N LEU A 272 -32.19 32.04 -31.10
CA LEU A 272 -32.41 30.58 -31.28
C LEU A 272 -32.58 29.81 -29.97
N TRP A 273 -32.56 30.49 -28.81
CA TRP A 273 -32.70 29.85 -27.50
C TRP A 273 -33.96 28.99 -27.34
N HIS A 274 -35.03 29.33 -28.06
CA HIS A 274 -36.28 28.58 -28.08
C HIS A 274 -36.11 27.14 -28.61
N LEU A 275 -35.07 26.86 -29.40
CA LEU A 275 -34.76 25.53 -29.93
C LEU A 275 -34.10 24.60 -28.89
N PHE A 276 -33.51 25.15 -27.83
CA PHE A 276 -32.70 24.39 -26.87
C PHE A 276 -33.45 24.02 -25.58
N GLY A 277 -34.76 24.28 -25.49
CA GLY A 277 -35.60 23.94 -24.33
C GLY A 277 -35.33 24.82 -23.10
N ARG A 278 -36.31 24.92 -22.19
CA ARG A 278 -36.27 25.83 -21.01
C ARG A 278 -34.94 25.75 -20.24
N GLY A 279 -34.20 26.85 -20.27
CA GLY A 279 -33.26 27.22 -19.22
C GLY A 279 -31.81 27.29 -19.69
N HIS A 280 -31.40 28.48 -20.14
CA HIS A 280 -30.02 28.93 -20.02
C HIS A 280 -29.62 28.85 -18.54
N VAL A 281 -29.07 27.72 -18.10
CA VAL A 281 -28.43 27.59 -16.81
C VAL A 281 -27.02 28.12 -17.00
N LYS A 282 -26.81 29.37 -16.58
CA LYS A 282 -25.51 30.04 -16.60
C LYS A 282 -24.52 29.15 -15.84
N THR A 283 -23.56 28.53 -16.53
CA THR A 283 -22.52 27.75 -15.86
C THR A 283 -21.65 28.73 -15.09
N HIS A 284 -21.78 28.73 -13.76
CA HIS A 284 -20.95 29.55 -12.88
C HIS A 284 -19.47 29.28 -13.14
N SER A 285 -18.72 30.35 -13.39
CA SER A 285 -17.26 30.28 -13.50
C SER A 285 -16.68 29.98 -12.12
N ARG A 286 -15.53 29.31 -12.06
CA ARG A 286 -14.80 29.05 -10.80
C ARG A 286 -14.34 30.37 -10.14
N ASP A 287 -14.31 31.47 -10.91
CA ASP A 287 -14.04 32.82 -10.42
C ASP A 287 -15.22 33.47 -9.69
N ASP A 288 -16.45 33.01 -9.87
CA ASP A 288 -17.63 33.55 -9.16
C ASP A 288 -17.73 33.03 -7.70
N ALA A 289 -16.84 32.10 -7.32
CA ALA A 289 -16.83 31.41 -6.03
C ALA A 289 -15.63 31.76 -5.12
N ARG A 290 -14.88 32.82 -5.46
CA ARG A 290 -13.86 33.44 -4.60
C ARG A 290 -14.37 34.75 -4.01
#